data_AF-A0A8B7P911-F1
#
_entry.id   AF-A0A8B7P911-F1
#
_cell.length_a   1.000
_cell.length_b   1.000
_cell.length_c   1.000
_cell.angle_alpha   90.00
_cell.angle_beta   90.00
_cell.angle_gamma   90.00
#
_symmetry.space_group_name_H-M   'P 1'
#
loop_
_entity.id
_entity.type
_entity.pdbx_description
1 polymer ?
#
loop_
_entity_poly.entity_id
_entity_poly.type
_entity_poly.pdbx_seq_one_letter_code
_entity_poly.pdbx_strand_id
1 'polypeptide(L)'
;MTSPQASNAVALLPNEEYETQFYGFLPSSSVQGMVLMIEEKIADAIDDLEESLSQIPENILSKADLSKGMEKFKSVINKNTEKTLGKLQRHLLDEVLRLPNHLLLPCDALQSEPADPSQVEAMKNKIADLHTQYSNELYVQASLKAELEVGEKVLVQQEQVLNDILSEDSKSACSSLRDNLRFIQDHRADEIKLLNDVRRQLSSILSEGVVDAANVPSEADALLCRLLPS
;
A
#
# COMPACT_ATOMS: atom_id res chain seq x y z
N MET A 1 10.47 48.72 41.26
CA MET A 1 11.03 47.38 40.95
C MET A 1 9.84 46.57 40.46
N THR A 2 9.65 46.24 39.20
CA THR A 2 10.56 45.80 38.13
C THR A 2 9.83 46.02 36.80
N SER A 3 10.51 46.60 35.81
CA SER A 3 10.05 46.59 34.41
C SER A 3 10.52 45.28 33.74
N PRO A 4 9.70 44.64 32.88
CA PRO A 4 10.22 43.70 31.90
C PRO A 4 10.48 44.46 30.59
N GLN A 5 11.75 44.67 30.26
CA GLN A 5 12.18 44.98 28.90
C GLN A 5 12.03 43.70 28.07
N ALA A 6 10.95 43.61 27.30
CA ALA A 6 10.79 42.61 26.27
C ALA A 6 11.36 43.14 24.95
N SER A 7 12.23 42.33 24.36
CA SER A 7 12.40 42.12 22.92
C SER A 7 12.63 43.36 22.06
N ASN A 8 13.90 43.71 21.85
CA ASN A 8 14.33 44.54 20.72
C ASN A 8 15.67 44.00 20.21
N ALA A 9 15.61 43.05 19.26
CA ALA A 9 16.59 42.83 18.20
C ALA A 9 16.26 41.55 17.39
N VAL A 10 15.09 41.50 16.75
CA VAL A 10 14.92 40.72 15.51
C VAL A 10 14.51 41.73 14.45
N ALA A 11 15.45 42.61 14.13
CA ALA A 11 15.30 43.52 13.02
C ALA A 11 15.42 42.69 11.73
N LEU A 12 14.27 42.45 11.09
CA LEU A 12 14.09 42.27 9.65
C LEU A 12 15.38 41.94 8.88
N LEU A 13 15.75 40.66 8.84
CA LEU A 13 16.58 40.20 7.73
C LEU A 13 15.72 40.35 6.45
N PRO A 14 16.22 40.97 5.38
CA PRO A 14 15.64 40.80 4.06
C PRO A 14 15.44 39.31 3.82
N ASN A 15 14.31 38.89 3.25
CA ASN A 15 14.03 37.49 2.96
C ASN A 15 15.06 36.95 1.94
N GLU A 16 16.25 36.57 2.40
CA GLU A 16 17.34 35.91 1.64
C GLU A 16 17.03 34.42 1.38
N GLU A 17 15.78 33.99 1.62
CA GLU A 17 15.32 32.61 1.43
C GLU A 17 15.45 32.19 -0.03
N TYR A 18 15.17 33.11 -0.96
CA TYR A 18 15.23 32.86 -2.39
C TYR A 18 16.67 32.70 -2.89
N GLU A 19 17.55 33.59 -2.43
CA GLU A 19 18.99 33.48 -2.64
C GLU A 19 19.53 32.19 -2.01
N THR A 20 19.07 31.81 -0.82
CA THR A 20 19.48 30.58 -0.15
C THR A 20 19.08 29.34 -0.95
N GLN A 21 17.89 29.32 -1.53
CA GLN A 21 17.46 28.24 -2.43
C GLN A 21 18.36 28.12 -3.66
N PHE A 22 18.82 29.24 -4.21
CA PHE A 22 19.70 29.26 -5.38
C PHE A 22 21.14 28.86 -5.06
N TYR A 23 21.74 29.45 -4.03
CA TYR A 23 23.15 29.25 -3.69
C TYR A 23 23.39 28.00 -2.82
N GLY A 24 22.36 27.50 -2.13
CA GLY A 24 22.49 26.40 -1.18
C GLY A 24 23.13 26.80 0.16
N PHE A 25 23.37 28.09 0.38
CA PHE A 25 23.83 28.68 1.63
C PHE A 25 23.24 30.07 1.80
N LEU A 26 23.20 30.55 3.05
CA LEU A 26 22.72 31.89 3.36
C LEU A 26 23.79 32.94 3.00
N PRO A 27 23.53 33.87 2.05
CA PRO A 27 24.52 34.85 1.60
C PRO A 27 25.13 35.66 2.73
N SER A 28 24.31 36.16 3.66
CA SER A 28 24.78 36.90 4.84
C SER A 28 25.76 36.11 5.71
N SER A 29 25.51 34.80 5.90
CA SER A 29 26.40 33.92 6.66
C SER A 29 27.74 33.70 5.94
N SER A 30 27.73 33.52 4.61
CA SER A 30 28.96 33.35 3.83
C SER A 30 29.83 34.61 3.86
N VAL A 31 29.22 35.78 3.63
CA VAL A 31 29.93 37.06 3.68
C VAL A 31 30.46 37.34 5.09
N GLN A 32 29.68 37.04 6.13
CA GLN A 32 30.16 37.17 7.52
C GLN A 32 31.37 36.26 7.79
N GLY A 33 31.36 35.03 7.28
CA GLY A 33 32.51 34.12 7.37
C GLY A 33 33.76 34.69 6.69
N MET A 34 33.61 35.33 5.52
CA MET A 34 34.72 36.01 4.84
C MET A 34 35.25 37.22 5.65
N VAL A 35 34.35 38.03 6.22
CA VAL A 35 34.73 39.18 7.06
C VAL A 35 35.54 38.71 8.26
N LEU A 36 35.07 37.69 8.98
CA LEU A 36 35.77 37.11 10.13
C LEU A 36 37.15 36.58 9.73
N MET A 37 37.25 35.85 8.61
CA MET A 37 38.53 35.34 8.11
C MET A 37 39.52 36.47 7.79
N ILE A 38 39.05 37.59 7.23
CA ILE A 38 39.90 38.76 6.95
C ILE A 38 40.33 39.43 8.26
N GLU A 39 39.42 39.59 9.21
CA GLU A 39 39.73 40.15 10.53
C GLU A 39 40.77 39.32 11.28
N GLU A 40 40.64 38.00 11.28
CA GLU A 40 41.63 37.07 11.85
C GLU A 40 43.00 37.24 11.17
N LYS A 41 43.05 37.30 9.83
CA LYS A 41 44.31 37.50 9.10
C LYS A 41 44.96 38.84 9.39
N ILE A 42 44.17 39.89 9.59
CA ILE A 42 44.69 41.21 9.98
C ILE A 42 45.24 41.16 11.40
N ALA A 43 44.55 40.47 12.32
CA ALA A 43 45.03 40.29 13.68
C ALA A 43 46.38 39.54 13.71
N ASP A 44 46.46 38.39 13.02
CA ASP A 44 47.69 37.60 12.86
C ASP A 44 48.85 38.50 12.37
N ALA A 45 48.62 39.27 11.30
CA ALA A 45 49.65 40.12 10.70
C ALA A 45 50.10 41.27 11.61
N ILE A 46 49.20 41.80 12.45
CA ILE A 46 49.58 42.83 13.43
C ILE A 46 50.41 42.20 14.55
N ASP A 47 50.06 41.01 15.01
CA ASP A 47 50.80 40.32 16.06
C ASP A 47 52.19 39.89 15.57
N ASP A 48 52.32 39.41 14.33
CA ASP A 48 53.62 39.16 13.68
C ASP A 48 54.48 40.42 13.57
N LEU A 49 53.85 41.57 13.28
CA LEU A 49 54.53 42.87 13.23
C LEU A 49 54.99 43.29 14.63
N GLU A 50 54.16 43.08 15.66
CA GLU A 50 54.51 43.40 17.05
C GLU A 50 55.68 42.55 17.52
N GLU A 51 55.65 41.24 17.22
CA GLU A 51 56.75 40.32 17.52
C GLU A 51 58.04 40.76 16.81
N SER A 52 57.97 41.07 15.51
CA SER A 52 59.12 41.52 14.73
C SER A 52 59.73 42.81 15.27
N LEU A 53 58.90 43.78 15.68
CA LEU A 53 59.36 45.04 16.25
C LEU A 53 59.89 44.88 17.68
N SER A 54 59.42 43.88 18.43
CA SER A 54 59.90 43.58 19.79
C SER A 54 61.33 43.04 19.83
N GLN A 55 61.83 42.52 18.70
CA GLN A 55 63.21 42.05 18.55
C GLN A 55 64.22 43.20 18.36
N ILE A 56 63.75 44.43 18.12
CA ILE A 56 64.62 45.61 18.02
C ILE A 56 65.17 45.95 19.41
N PRO A 57 66.49 46.18 19.56
CA PRO A 57 67.07 46.42 20.87
C PRO A 57 66.58 47.74 21.48
N GLU A 58 66.40 47.74 22.82
CA GLU A 58 65.75 48.82 23.58
C GLU A 58 66.46 50.18 23.48
N ASN A 59 67.74 50.19 23.10
CA ASN A 59 68.51 51.41 22.87
C ASN A 59 68.05 52.19 21.62
N ILE A 60 67.29 51.54 20.72
CA ILE A 60 66.73 52.13 19.50
C ILE A 60 65.23 52.37 19.68
N LEU A 61 64.50 51.43 20.29
CA LEU A 61 63.06 51.52 20.49
C LEU A 61 62.67 51.06 21.89
N SER A 62 62.17 51.99 22.71
CA SER A 62 61.62 51.66 24.02
C SER A 62 60.37 50.78 23.89
N LYS A 63 60.27 49.72 24.70
CA LYS A 63 59.08 48.86 24.77
C LYS A 63 57.80 49.64 25.08
N ALA A 64 57.89 50.70 25.88
CA ALA A 64 56.75 51.55 26.22
C ALA A 64 56.26 52.36 25.00
N ASP A 65 57.19 52.85 24.18
CA ASP A 65 56.88 53.58 22.95
C ASP A 65 56.37 52.65 21.86
N LEU A 66 56.91 51.43 21.77
CA LEU A 66 56.42 50.37 20.89
C LEU A 66 54.98 49.98 21.22
N SER A 67 54.68 49.67 22.49
CA SER A 67 53.33 49.29 22.92
C SER A 67 52.31 50.40 22.65
N LYS A 68 52.63 51.65 23.00
CA LYS A 68 51.77 52.81 22.74
C LYS A 68 51.60 53.10 21.24
N GLY A 69 52.64 52.89 20.45
CA GLY A 69 52.59 53.00 18.99
C GLY A 69 51.70 51.91 18.38
N MET A 70 51.85 50.67 18.84
CA MET A 70 51.09 49.53 18.35
C MET A 70 49.62 49.61 18.74
N GLU A 71 49.27 50.08 19.93
CA GLU A 71 47.87 50.35 20.30
C GLU A 71 47.21 51.39 19.39
N LYS A 72 47.92 52.48 19.08
CA LYS A 72 47.44 53.50 18.14
C LYS A 72 47.28 52.93 16.73
N PHE A 73 48.23 52.12 16.28
CA PHE A 73 48.19 51.46 14.99
C PHE A 73 47.01 50.48 14.89
N LYS A 74 46.85 49.58 15.87
CA LYS A 74 45.69 48.67 16.04
C LYS A 74 44.38 49.46 15.97
N SER A 75 44.26 50.57 16.69
CA SER A 75 43.05 51.41 16.68
C SER A 75 42.73 52.01 15.30
N VAL A 76 43.76 52.49 14.58
CA VAL A 76 43.58 53.07 13.24
C VAL A 76 43.21 51.98 12.23
N ILE A 77 43.88 50.83 12.27
CA ILE A 77 43.58 49.72 11.37
C ILE A 77 42.16 49.21 11.61
N ASN A 78 41.79 48.91 12.86
CA ASN A 78 40.46 48.36 13.15
C ASN A 78 39.34 49.27 12.66
N LYS A 79 39.45 50.59 12.90
CA LYS A 79 38.46 51.56 12.40
C LYS A 79 38.37 51.61 10.87
N ASN A 80 39.51 51.53 10.18
CA ASN A 80 39.53 51.59 8.73
C ASN A 80 39.04 50.27 8.10
N THR A 81 39.44 49.15 8.69
CA THR A 81 39.02 47.81 8.30
C THR A 81 37.53 47.63 8.49
N GLU A 82 36.97 47.95 9.66
CA GLU A 82 35.52 47.86 9.93
C GLU A 82 34.71 48.66 8.90
N LYS A 83 35.13 49.90 8.62
CA LYS A 83 34.46 50.75 7.62
C LYS A 83 34.54 50.18 6.21
N THR A 84 35.67 49.57 5.85
CA THR A 84 35.92 49.04 4.50
C THR A 84 35.21 47.71 4.30
N LEU A 85 35.33 46.80 5.27
CA LEU A 85 34.62 45.51 5.29
C LEU A 85 33.11 45.72 5.35
N GLY A 86 32.61 46.68 6.13
CA GLY A 86 31.18 47.02 6.14
C GLY A 86 30.66 47.58 4.81
N LYS A 87 31.52 48.19 3.98
CA LYS A 87 31.15 48.57 2.60
C LYS A 87 31.19 47.38 1.65
N LEU A 88 32.22 46.54 1.78
CA LEU A 88 32.38 45.32 0.99
C LEU A 88 31.21 44.36 1.23
N GLN A 89 30.84 44.15 2.50
CA GLN A 89 29.72 43.29 2.89
C GLN A 89 28.41 43.75 2.23
N ARG A 90 28.10 45.04 2.30
CA ARG A 90 26.91 45.59 1.65
C ARG A 90 26.94 45.43 0.14
N HIS A 91 28.08 45.71 -0.50
CA HIS A 91 28.21 45.53 -1.95
C HIS A 91 28.03 44.06 -2.36
N LEU A 92 28.63 43.12 -1.62
CA LEU A 92 28.46 41.69 -1.88
C LEU A 92 27.01 41.25 -1.72
N LEU A 93 26.34 41.67 -0.64
CA LEU A 93 24.96 41.26 -0.36
C LEU A 93 23.95 41.95 -1.28
N ASP A 94 24.12 43.22 -1.60
CA ASP A 94 23.13 43.99 -2.36
C ASP A 94 23.29 43.87 -3.88
N GLU A 95 24.52 43.69 -4.39
CA GLU A 95 24.80 43.73 -5.82
C GLU A 95 25.27 42.39 -6.42
N VAL A 96 25.98 41.56 -5.65
CA VAL A 96 26.58 40.32 -6.18
C VAL A 96 25.74 39.09 -5.86
N LEU A 97 25.31 38.97 -4.61
CA LEU A 97 24.60 37.80 -4.09
C LEU A 97 23.09 38.00 -4.04
N ARG A 98 22.59 39.18 -4.43
CA ARG A 98 21.16 39.45 -4.51
C ARG A 98 20.59 38.94 -5.81
N LEU A 99 19.53 38.15 -5.73
CA LEU A 99 18.80 37.78 -6.93
C LEU A 99 17.88 38.94 -7.34
N PRO A 100 17.81 39.30 -8.63
CA PRO A 100 16.86 40.29 -9.08
C PRO A 100 15.42 39.81 -8.86
N ASN A 101 14.55 40.67 -8.31
CA ASN A 101 13.15 40.32 -8.00
C ASN A 101 12.31 39.86 -9.21
N HIS A 102 12.78 40.10 -10.43
CA HIS A 102 12.11 39.69 -11.68
C HIS A 102 12.59 38.33 -12.20
N LEU A 103 13.63 37.76 -11.59
CA LEU A 103 14.20 36.50 -12.00
C LEU A 103 13.50 35.38 -11.25
N LEU A 104 12.89 34.50 -12.01
CA LEU A 104 12.31 33.26 -11.51
C LEU A 104 13.37 32.15 -11.66
N LEU A 105 13.64 31.43 -10.58
CA LEU A 105 14.55 30.30 -10.61
C LEU A 105 13.97 29.18 -11.49
N PRO A 106 14.82 28.37 -12.15
CA PRO A 106 14.36 27.25 -12.98
C PRO A 106 13.47 26.25 -12.21
N CYS A 107 13.74 26.06 -10.92
CA CYS A 107 12.93 25.20 -10.04
C CYS A 107 11.49 25.70 -9.86
N ASP A 108 11.30 27.01 -9.97
CA ASP A 108 10.00 27.64 -9.79
C ASP A 108 9.32 27.93 -11.13
N ALA A 109 9.87 27.47 -12.27
CA ALA A 109 9.27 27.67 -13.60
C ALA A 109 7.79 27.27 -13.67
N LEU A 110 7.40 26.24 -12.92
CA LEU A 110 6.00 25.79 -12.81
C LEU A 110 5.10 26.76 -12.03
N GLN A 111 5.67 27.66 -11.23
CA GLN A 111 4.98 28.71 -10.50
C GLN A 111 4.83 30.00 -11.34
N SER A 112 5.48 30.08 -12.50
CA SER A 112 5.33 31.23 -13.42
C SER A 112 3.87 31.43 -13.85
N GLU A 113 3.10 30.35 -13.90
CA GLU A 113 1.65 30.38 -14.08
C GLU A 113 1.01 29.81 -12.82
N PRO A 114 0.32 30.64 -12.01
CA PRO A 114 -0.36 30.13 -10.83
C PRO A 114 -1.39 29.10 -11.26
N ALA A 115 -1.30 27.89 -10.70
CA ALA A 115 -2.27 26.84 -10.98
C ALA A 115 -3.68 27.33 -10.64
N ASP A 116 -4.61 27.18 -11.57
CA ASP A 116 -6.01 27.52 -11.35
C ASP A 116 -6.56 26.64 -10.21
N PRO A 117 -7.07 27.23 -9.11
CA PRO A 117 -7.63 26.49 -8.00
C PRO A 117 -8.71 25.48 -8.43
N SER A 118 -9.45 25.79 -9.50
CA SER A 118 -10.47 24.90 -10.03
C SER A 118 -9.87 23.63 -10.64
N GLN A 119 -8.74 23.74 -11.34
CA GLN A 119 -8.02 22.61 -11.94
C GLN A 119 -7.35 21.76 -10.88
N VAL A 120 -6.79 22.38 -9.84
CA VAL A 120 -6.20 21.68 -8.69
C VAL A 120 -7.26 20.82 -7.99
N GLU A 121 -8.44 21.39 -7.76
CA GLU A 121 -9.53 20.66 -7.11
C GLU A 121 -10.09 19.54 -8.02
N ALA A 122 -10.21 19.80 -9.32
CA ALA A 122 -10.59 18.76 -10.28
C ALA A 122 -9.58 17.61 -10.34
N MET A 123 -8.27 17.90 -10.25
CA MET A 123 -7.23 16.87 -10.16
C MET A 123 -7.34 16.06 -8.87
N LYS A 124 -7.55 16.69 -7.72
CA LYS A 124 -7.74 15.97 -6.45
C LYS A 124 -8.95 15.04 -6.49
N ASN A 125 -10.07 15.51 -7.02
CA ASN A 125 -11.28 14.70 -7.19
C ASN A 125 -11.01 13.51 -8.11
N LYS A 126 -10.32 13.73 -9.24
CA LYS A 126 -9.94 12.64 -10.14
C LYS A 126 -9.01 11.62 -9.48
N ILE A 127 -8.07 12.06 -8.64
CA ILE A 127 -7.19 11.15 -7.88
C ILE A 127 -8.02 10.32 -6.88
N ALA A 128 -8.97 10.94 -6.18
CA ALA A 128 -9.85 10.25 -5.24
C ALA A 128 -10.76 9.23 -5.94
N ASP A 129 -11.30 9.58 -7.10
CA ASP A 129 -12.12 8.70 -7.92
C ASP A 129 -11.31 7.50 -8.41
N LEU A 130 -10.09 7.73 -8.93
CA LEU A 130 -9.19 6.68 -9.37
C LEU A 130 -8.79 5.74 -8.22
N HIS A 131 -8.53 6.28 -7.03
CA HIS A 131 -8.22 5.46 -5.86
C HIS A 131 -9.40 4.57 -5.45
N THR A 132 -10.62 5.11 -5.51
CA THR A 132 -11.85 4.36 -5.26
C THR A 132 -12.04 3.25 -6.28
N GLN A 133 -11.88 3.57 -7.57
CA GLN A 133 -11.97 2.59 -8.65
C GLN A 133 -10.96 1.47 -8.49
N TYR A 134 -9.70 1.81 -8.23
CA TYR A 134 -8.63 0.83 -7.99
C TYR A 134 -8.95 -0.10 -6.81
N SER A 135 -9.47 0.46 -5.71
CA SER A 135 -9.86 -0.33 -4.54
C SER A 135 -11.01 -1.30 -4.84
N ASN A 136 -11.99 -0.84 -5.63
CA ASN A 136 -13.10 -1.68 -6.07
C ASN A 136 -12.63 -2.78 -7.03
N GLU A 137 -11.74 -2.46 -7.96
CA GLU A 137 -11.15 -3.44 -8.89
C GLU A 137 -10.37 -4.52 -8.13
N LEU A 138 -9.60 -4.15 -7.10
CA LEU A 138 -8.93 -5.13 -6.23
C LEU A 138 -9.93 -6.05 -5.52
N TYR A 139 -11.03 -5.49 -5.01
CA TYR A 139 -12.08 -6.29 -4.36
C TYR A 139 -12.74 -7.25 -5.34
N VAL A 140 -13.12 -6.77 -6.52
CA VAL A 140 -13.72 -7.60 -7.58
C VAL A 140 -12.74 -8.69 -8.02
N GLN A 141 -11.46 -8.37 -8.19
CA GLN A 141 -10.43 -9.34 -8.53
C GLN A 141 -10.31 -10.43 -7.47
N ALA A 142 -10.34 -10.08 -6.18
CA ALA A 142 -10.32 -11.04 -5.09
C ALA A 142 -11.57 -11.94 -5.09
N SER A 143 -12.76 -11.36 -5.31
CA SER A 143 -14.02 -12.10 -5.41
C SER A 143 -14.00 -13.09 -6.57
N LEU A 144 -13.56 -12.65 -7.76
CA LEU A 144 -13.47 -13.50 -8.94
C LEU A 144 -12.46 -14.65 -8.76
N LYS A 145 -11.33 -14.39 -8.09
CA LYS A 145 -10.38 -15.46 -7.74
C LYS A 145 -11.01 -16.48 -6.80
N ALA A 146 -11.74 -16.04 -5.77
CA ALA A 146 -12.42 -16.94 -4.86
C ALA A 146 -13.50 -17.78 -5.56
N GLU A 147 -14.26 -17.18 -6.48
CA GLU A 147 -15.24 -17.90 -7.30
C GLU A 147 -14.58 -18.93 -8.22
N LEU A 148 -13.45 -18.59 -8.85
CA LEU A 148 -12.66 -19.53 -9.65
C LEU A 148 -12.20 -20.74 -8.85
N GLU A 149 -11.65 -20.53 -7.65
CA GLU A 149 -11.22 -21.62 -6.76
C GLU A 149 -12.39 -22.55 -6.36
N VAL A 150 -13.58 -21.98 -6.13
CA VAL A 150 -14.79 -22.79 -5.85
C VAL A 150 -15.21 -23.56 -7.10
N GLY A 151 -15.19 -22.93 -8.27
CA GLY A 151 -15.49 -23.58 -9.54
C GLY A 151 -14.56 -24.76 -9.84
N GLU A 152 -13.25 -24.57 -9.64
CA GLU A 152 -12.25 -25.64 -9.80
C GLU A 152 -12.52 -26.82 -8.85
N LYS A 153 -12.84 -26.55 -7.59
CA LYS A 153 -13.19 -27.61 -6.62
C LYS A 153 -14.44 -28.39 -7.06
N VAL A 154 -15.47 -27.71 -7.55
CA VAL A 154 -16.69 -28.36 -8.02
C VAL A 154 -16.43 -29.20 -9.26
N LEU A 155 -15.59 -28.73 -10.19
CA LEU A 155 -15.20 -29.51 -11.37
C LEU A 155 -14.49 -30.81 -10.99
N VAL A 156 -13.53 -30.74 -10.06
CA VAL A 156 -12.84 -31.94 -9.55
C VAL A 156 -13.82 -32.92 -8.90
N GLN A 157 -14.77 -32.42 -8.11
CA GLN A 157 -15.81 -33.27 -7.50
C GLN A 157 -16.72 -33.93 -8.54
N GLN A 158 -17.13 -33.18 -9.57
CA GLN A 158 -17.95 -33.71 -10.66
C GLN A 158 -17.21 -34.79 -11.46
N GLU A 159 -15.93 -34.56 -11.77
CA GLU A 159 -15.10 -35.54 -12.46
C GLU A 159 -14.92 -36.81 -11.63
N GLN A 160 -14.74 -36.68 -10.31
CA GLN A 160 -14.69 -37.82 -9.40
C GLN A 160 -15.98 -38.63 -9.41
N VAL A 161 -17.15 -37.97 -9.24
CA VAL A 161 -18.45 -38.65 -9.28
C VAL A 161 -18.68 -39.33 -10.64
N LEU A 162 -18.31 -38.68 -11.74
CA LEU A 162 -18.46 -39.24 -13.08
C LEU A 162 -17.57 -40.47 -13.27
N ASN A 163 -16.32 -40.42 -12.79
CA ASN A 163 -15.43 -41.57 -12.78
C ASN A 163 -15.95 -42.72 -11.91
N ASP A 164 -16.51 -42.44 -10.74
CA ASP A 164 -17.11 -43.44 -9.86
C ASP A 164 -18.31 -44.14 -10.54
N ILE A 165 -19.18 -43.38 -11.23
CA ILE A 165 -20.31 -43.91 -12.01
C ILE A 165 -19.85 -44.71 -13.23
N LEU A 166 -18.73 -44.32 -13.86
CA LEU A 166 -18.18 -45.03 -15.01
C LEU A 166 -17.25 -46.19 -14.65
N SER A 167 -16.92 -46.36 -13.37
CA SER A 167 -16.06 -47.44 -12.88
C SER A 167 -16.62 -48.82 -13.22
N GLU A 168 -15.74 -49.80 -13.43
CA GLU A 168 -16.18 -51.17 -13.71
C GLU A 168 -16.92 -51.79 -12.53
N ASP A 169 -16.59 -51.39 -11.30
CA ASP A 169 -17.27 -51.84 -10.09
C ASP A 169 -18.72 -51.38 -10.05
N SER A 170 -19.01 -50.13 -10.38
CA SER A 170 -20.40 -49.63 -10.44
C SER A 170 -21.17 -50.22 -11.63
N LYS A 171 -20.51 -50.40 -12.79
CA LYS A 171 -21.12 -51.07 -13.95
C LYS A 171 -21.47 -52.53 -13.67
N SER A 172 -20.57 -53.27 -13.05
CA SER A 172 -20.77 -54.69 -12.69
C SER A 172 -21.79 -54.85 -11.55
N ALA A 173 -21.83 -53.91 -10.60
CA ALA A 173 -22.91 -53.83 -9.61
C ALA A 173 -24.27 -53.57 -10.28
N CYS A 174 -24.37 -52.64 -11.23
CA CYS A 174 -25.61 -52.39 -11.96
C CYS A 174 -26.03 -53.56 -12.87
N SER A 175 -25.08 -54.26 -13.51
CA SER A 175 -25.39 -55.44 -14.32
C SER A 175 -25.89 -56.59 -13.46
N SER A 176 -25.22 -56.88 -12.33
CA SER A 176 -25.67 -57.92 -11.41
C SER A 176 -27.04 -57.60 -10.79
N LEU A 177 -27.31 -56.34 -10.44
CA LEU A 177 -28.61 -55.91 -9.92
C LEU A 177 -29.70 -56.02 -11.00
N ARG A 178 -29.37 -55.69 -12.25
CA ARG A 178 -30.25 -55.90 -13.42
C ARG A 178 -30.56 -57.39 -13.64
N ASP A 179 -29.54 -58.25 -13.56
CA ASP A 179 -29.69 -59.69 -13.75
C ASP A 179 -30.51 -60.31 -12.60
N ASN A 180 -30.30 -59.86 -11.37
CA ASN A 180 -31.11 -60.25 -10.21
C ASN A 180 -32.58 -59.83 -10.35
N LEU A 181 -32.84 -58.60 -10.81
CA LEU A 181 -34.21 -58.13 -11.08
C LEU A 181 -34.88 -58.95 -12.18
N ARG A 182 -34.14 -59.27 -13.23
CA ARG A 182 -34.64 -60.12 -14.33
C ARG A 182 -34.99 -61.52 -13.83
N PHE A 183 -34.12 -62.12 -13.01
CA PHE A 183 -34.38 -63.42 -12.40
C PHE A 183 -35.65 -63.42 -11.55
N ILE A 184 -35.86 -62.40 -10.71
CA ILE A 184 -37.07 -62.25 -9.90
C ILE A 184 -38.31 -62.11 -10.79
N GLN A 185 -38.21 -61.33 -11.88
CA GLN A 185 -39.31 -61.12 -12.82
C GLN A 185 -39.68 -62.42 -13.55
N ASP A 186 -38.70 -63.17 -14.04
CA ASP A 186 -38.90 -64.44 -14.73
C ASP A 186 -39.50 -65.49 -13.76
N HIS A 187 -38.97 -65.57 -12.53
CA HIS A 187 -39.49 -66.47 -11.50
C HIS A 187 -40.94 -66.14 -11.13
N ARG A 188 -41.29 -64.86 -10.97
CA ARG A 188 -42.69 -64.43 -10.76
C ARG A 188 -43.58 -64.80 -11.93
N ALA A 189 -43.10 -64.70 -13.17
CA ALA A 189 -43.89 -65.06 -14.34
C ALA A 189 -44.21 -66.57 -14.35
N ASP A 190 -43.24 -67.40 -13.97
CA ASP A 190 -43.42 -68.85 -13.84
C ASP A 190 -44.37 -69.21 -12.70
N GLU A 191 -44.28 -68.57 -11.54
CA GLU A 191 -45.23 -68.74 -10.43
C GLU A 191 -46.66 -68.37 -10.85
N ILE A 192 -46.84 -67.23 -11.53
CA ILE A 192 -48.15 -66.80 -12.05
C ILE A 192 -48.69 -67.81 -13.05
N LYS A 193 -47.84 -68.38 -13.91
CA LYS A 193 -48.23 -69.41 -14.87
C LYS A 193 -48.67 -70.69 -14.15
N LEU A 194 -47.90 -71.15 -13.17
CA LEU A 194 -48.25 -72.32 -12.36
C LEU A 194 -49.56 -72.12 -11.61
N LEU A 195 -49.76 -70.96 -10.98
CA LEU A 195 -51.00 -70.61 -10.29
C LEU A 195 -52.20 -70.63 -11.25
N ASN A 196 -52.03 -70.14 -12.46
CA ASN A 196 -53.08 -70.19 -13.49
C ASN A 196 -53.37 -71.62 -13.97
N ASP A 197 -52.35 -72.47 -14.10
CA ASP A 197 -52.52 -73.87 -14.49
C ASP A 197 -53.19 -74.69 -13.37
N VAL A 198 -52.80 -74.50 -12.11
CA VAL A 198 -53.47 -75.09 -10.95
C VAL A 198 -54.93 -74.61 -10.87
N ARG A 199 -55.18 -73.32 -11.08
CA ARG A 199 -56.53 -72.77 -11.13
C ARG A 199 -57.36 -73.40 -12.25
N ARG A 200 -56.78 -73.64 -13.44
CA ARG A 200 -57.46 -74.34 -14.54
C ARG A 200 -57.74 -75.80 -14.20
N GLN A 201 -56.80 -76.51 -13.59
CA GLN A 201 -56.99 -77.89 -13.14
C GLN A 201 -58.10 -78.00 -12.09
N LEU A 202 -58.10 -77.12 -11.08
CA LEU A 202 -59.18 -77.05 -10.09
C LEU A 202 -60.53 -76.73 -10.75
N SER A 203 -60.55 -75.83 -11.73
CA SER A 203 -61.76 -75.52 -12.49
C SER A 203 -62.25 -76.74 -13.31
N SER A 204 -61.33 -77.54 -13.86
CA SER A 204 -61.65 -78.79 -14.56
C SER A 204 -62.22 -79.85 -13.61
N ILE A 205 -61.62 -80.02 -12.44
CA ILE A 205 -62.08 -80.97 -11.40
C ILE A 205 -63.45 -80.56 -10.86
N LEU A 206 -63.68 -79.26 -10.65
CA LEU A 206 -64.99 -78.73 -10.24
C LEU A 206 -66.03 -78.84 -11.35
N SER A 207 -65.64 -78.88 -12.63
CA SER A 207 -66.55 -79.12 -13.75
C SER A 207 -66.85 -80.60 -14.03
N GLU A 208 -66.01 -81.53 -13.57
CA GLU A 208 -66.23 -82.99 -13.66
C GLU A 208 -66.91 -83.57 -12.42
N GLY A 209 -66.96 -82.83 -11.31
CA GLY A 209 -67.65 -83.20 -10.08
C GLY A 209 -69.00 -82.53 -9.91
N VAL A 210 -70.04 -83.04 -10.58
CA VAL A 210 -71.40 -82.95 -10.05
C VAL A 210 -71.59 -84.16 -9.13
N VAL A 211 -71.55 -83.96 -7.80
CA VAL A 211 -72.62 -84.31 -6.84
C VAL A 211 -72.28 -83.67 -5.48
N ASP A 212 -73.25 -82.90 -4.99
CA ASP A 212 -73.56 -82.37 -3.65
C ASP A 212 -72.68 -82.71 -2.44
N ALA A 213 -72.28 -81.68 -1.69
CA ALA A 213 -72.64 -81.54 -0.28
C ALA A 213 -72.34 -80.12 0.23
N ALA A 214 -73.30 -79.59 0.98
CA ALA A 214 -73.23 -78.34 1.70
C ALA A 214 -72.15 -78.33 2.81
N ASN A 215 -71.73 -77.10 3.15
CA ASN A 215 -71.47 -76.58 4.50
C ASN A 215 -70.00 -76.30 4.93
N VAL A 216 -69.83 -75.06 5.42
CA VAL A 216 -68.80 -74.44 6.31
C VAL A 216 -67.40 -74.07 5.71
N PRO A 217 -66.65 -73.10 6.29
CA PRO A 217 -66.78 -71.66 6.02
C PRO A 217 -65.43 -70.93 5.79
N SER A 218 -65.52 -69.64 5.41
CA SER A 218 -64.71 -68.53 5.94
C SER A 218 -63.27 -68.82 6.41
N GLU A 219 -62.31 -68.91 5.50
CA GLU A 219 -60.89 -68.62 5.81
C GLU A 219 -60.08 -68.06 4.64
N ALA A 220 -60.72 -67.85 3.48
CA ALA A 220 -60.06 -67.33 2.28
C ALA A 220 -59.77 -65.82 2.33
N ASP A 221 -60.46 -65.06 3.19
CA ASP A 221 -60.23 -63.61 3.35
C ASP A 221 -59.07 -63.27 4.29
N ALA A 222 -58.49 -64.25 5.00
CA ALA A 222 -57.38 -64.01 5.93
C ALA A 222 -55.99 -63.99 5.26
N LEU A 223 -55.87 -64.46 4.01
CA LEU A 223 -54.57 -64.60 3.34
C LEU A 223 -54.25 -63.50 2.32
N LEU A 224 -55.24 -62.67 1.94
CA LEU A 224 -55.02 -61.54 1.02
C LEU A 224 -54.42 -60.29 1.69
N CYS A 225 -54.44 -60.19 3.02
CA CYS A 225 -53.86 -59.04 3.75
C CYS A 225 -52.39 -59.20 4.14
N ARG A 226 -51.71 -60.32 3.81
CA ARG A 226 -50.30 -60.56 4.20
C ARG A 226 -49.27 -60.43 3.08
N LEU A 227 -49.66 -60.06 1.86
CA LEU A 227 -48.76 -60.02 0.68
C LEU A 227 -48.55 -58.62 0.06
N LEU A 228 -48.76 -57.55 0.81
CA LEU A 228 -48.28 -56.21 0.43
C LEU A 228 -47.22 -55.75 1.43
N PRO A 229 -45.93 -55.74 1.05
CA PRO A 229 -44.92 -55.04 1.82
C PRO A 229 -45.09 -53.53 1.59
N SER A 230 -45.24 -52.81 2.70
CA SER A 230 -44.99 -51.36 2.84
C SER A 230 -43.54 -51.01 2.55
#